data_AF-A0ABD0MBQ9-F1
#
_entry.id   AF-A0ABD0MBQ9-F1
#
_cell.length_a   1.000
_cell.length_b   1.000
_cell.length_c   1.000
_cell.angle_alpha   90.00
_cell.angle_beta   90.00
_cell.angle_gamma   90.00
#
_symmetry.space_group_name_H-M   'P 1'
#
loop_
_entity.id
_entity.type
_entity.pdbx_description
1 polymer ?
#
loop_
_entity_poly.entity_id
_entity_poly.type
_entity_poly.pdbx_seq_one_letter_code
_entity_poly.pdbx_strand_id
1 'polypeptide(L)'
;SSPPKQVRELYAQGIIALFPYLRDPYAKLGYEHYYDPQSGQGYLSWKIKNIQRNSAPSETRRCVPQSFSGGPSAQREASSSTDVILTEEQYREAVSLMKHTSEEATVKVKMRETFQYRRKMIHDPSRCADVLTEFPRYLDIKGLIELDFACLFGEKTAAKFLERWPTTFMQKVIQQSKGLNSSQELQDLIHCAESAVDTESDEDGWGSGLASILLLLHLIPPSAQGRKRPGKMSASQAEKHIVIFKKAGTNIQEHLDSIKESTQPYLLAVGTKKSSIHGYYIILDKKAIPCKSVSGLAAFDELFKAHFVFGAAYNK
;
A
#
# COMPACT_ATOMS: atom_id res chain seq x y z
N SER A 1 10.18 -6.45 -35.69
CA SER A 1 9.68 -7.59 -36.47
C SER A 1 10.50 -8.83 -36.13
N SER A 2 9.93 -10.04 -36.25
CA SER A 2 10.69 -11.29 -36.04
C SER A 2 11.61 -11.57 -37.24
N PRO A 3 12.86 -12.00 -37.01
CA PRO A 3 13.75 -12.38 -38.10
C PRO A 3 13.19 -13.57 -38.90
N PRO A 4 13.41 -13.60 -40.23
CA PRO A 4 13.05 -14.74 -41.07
C PRO A 4 13.61 -16.07 -40.55
N LYS A 5 12.96 -17.18 -40.92
CA LYS A 5 13.34 -18.54 -40.51
C LYS A 5 14.82 -18.85 -40.76
N GLN A 6 15.31 -18.51 -41.95
CA GLN A 6 16.71 -18.69 -42.35
C GLN A 6 17.69 -17.93 -41.45
N VAL A 7 17.33 -16.71 -41.00
CA VAL A 7 18.16 -15.90 -40.12
C VAL A 7 18.21 -16.50 -38.71
N ARG A 8 17.12 -17.07 -38.22
CA ARG A 8 17.08 -17.75 -36.91
C ARG A 8 17.90 -19.03 -36.90
N GLU A 9 17.90 -19.75 -38.01
CA GLU A 9 18.73 -20.94 -38.22
C GLU A 9 20.22 -20.59 -38.25
N LEU A 10 20.60 -19.51 -38.93
CA LEU A 10 21.98 -18.99 -38.92
C LEU A 10 22.44 -18.60 -37.51
N TYR A 11 21.58 -18.01 -36.68
CA TYR A 11 21.92 -17.71 -35.29
C TYR A 11 22.17 -18.98 -34.45
N ALA A 12 21.34 -20.02 -34.62
CA ALA A 12 21.54 -21.28 -33.91
C ALA A 12 22.85 -21.96 -34.31
N GLN A 13 23.17 -21.96 -35.62
CA GLN A 13 24.44 -22.45 -36.15
C GLN A 13 25.63 -21.64 -35.63
N GLY A 14 25.51 -20.31 -35.59
CA GLY A 14 26.55 -19.42 -35.07
C GLY A 14 26.85 -19.66 -33.59
N ILE A 15 25.83 -19.93 -32.76
CA ILE A 15 26.03 -20.21 -31.32
C ILE A 15 26.88 -21.46 -31.13
N ILE A 16 26.58 -22.56 -31.82
CA ILE A 16 27.37 -23.79 -31.67
C ILE A 16 28.75 -23.69 -32.34
N ALA A 17 28.91 -22.83 -33.35
CA ALA A 17 30.21 -22.55 -33.96
C ALA A 17 31.12 -21.74 -33.02
N LEU A 18 30.57 -20.76 -32.31
CA LEU A 18 31.30 -19.94 -31.33
C LEU A 18 31.53 -20.68 -30.02
N PHE A 19 30.62 -21.57 -29.64
CA PHE A 19 30.67 -22.33 -28.39
C PHE A 19 30.43 -23.83 -28.66
N PRO A 20 31.44 -24.58 -29.13
CA PRO A 20 31.28 -25.98 -29.55
C PRO A 20 30.75 -26.91 -28.46
N TYR A 21 31.04 -26.62 -27.19
CA TYR A 21 30.55 -27.38 -26.03
C TYR A 21 29.05 -27.24 -25.78
N LEU A 22 28.39 -26.28 -26.41
CA LEU A 22 26.94 -26.07 -26.32
C LEU A 22 26.16 -26.85 -27.38
N ARG A 23 26.86 -27.60 -28.24
CA ARG A 23 26.27 -28.47 -29.26
C ARG A 23 25.64 -29.69 -28.61
N ASP A 24 24.40 -30.00 -28.97
CA ASP A 24 23.73 -31.21 -28.50
C ASP A 24 24.33 -32.44 -29.23
N PRO A 25 24.96 -33.39 -28.52
CA PRO A 25 25.57 -34.56 -29.13
C PRO A 25 24.53 -35.59 -29.62
N TYR A 26 23.26 -35.46 -29.23
CA TYR A 26 22.19 -36.37 -29.60
C TYR A 26 21.29 -35.85 -30.72
N ALA A 27 21.43 -34.57 -31.08
CA ALA A 27 20.70 -33.96 -32.20
C ALA A 27 21.48 -34.10 -33.51
N LYS A 28 20.75 -34.14 -34.64
CA LYS A 28 21.31 -34.44 -35.97
C LYS A 28 22.37 -33.42 -36.40
N LEU A 29 22.13 -32.14 -36.15
CA LEU A 29 23.03 -31.03 -36.47
C LEU A 29 23.63 -30.41 -35.20
N GLY A 30 23.02 -30.64 -34.04
CA GLY A 30 23.49 -30.24 -32.72
C GLY A 30 23.11 -28.82 -32.30
N TYR A 31 22.29 -28.11 -33.09
CA TYR A 31 21.80 -26.75 -32.78
C TYR A 31 20.27 -26.68 -32.65
N GLU A 32 19.57 -27.79 -32.86
CA GLU A 32 18.11 -27.84 -32.97
C GLU A 32 17.41 -27.43 -31.66
N HIS A 33 18.07 -27.59 -30.50
CA HIS A 33 17.56 -27.07 -29.22
C HIS A 33 17.54 -25.53 -29.17
N TYR A 34 18.41 -24.85 -29.92
CA TYR A 34 18.37 -23.41 -30.09
C TYR A 34 17.34 -22.98 -31.14
N TYR A 35 17.31 -23.65 -32.29
CA TYR A 35 16.27 -23.46 -33.30
C TYR A 35 16.15 -24.67 -34.22
N ASP A 36 15.00 -25.31 -34.22
CA ASP A 36 14.66 -26.37 -35.16
C ASP A 36 13.94 -25.78 -36.38
N PRO A 37 14.52 -25.84 -37.60
CA PRO A 37 13.87 -25.35 -38.79
C PRO A 37 12.66 -26.21 -39.21
N GLN A 38 12.53 -27.46 -38.80
CA GLN A 38 11.35 -28.25 -39.18
C GLN A 38 10.10 -27.83 -38.38
N SER A 39 10.21 -27.76 -37.05
CA SER A 39 9.09 -27.34 -36.18
C SER A 39 8.96 -25.83 -35.99
N GLY A 40 10.02 -25.06 -36.28
CA GLY A 40 10.10 -23.63 -36.01
C GLY A 40 10.23 -23.27 -34.51
N GLN A 41 10.49 -24.26 -33.65
CA GLN A 41 10.62 -24.11 -32.20
C GLN A 41 12.10 -24.07 -31.76
N GLY A 42 12.34 -23.90 -30.45
CA GLY A 42 13.68 -23.81 -29.86
C GLY A 42 13.87 -22.57 -29.00
N TYR A 43 14.97 -22.53 -28.25
CA TYR A 43 15.28 -21.45 -27.32
C TYR A 43 15.24 -20.06 -27.96
N LEU A 44 15.79 -19.90 -29.17
CA LEU A 44 15.78 -18.62 -29.89
C LEU A 44 14.37 -18.18 -30.27
N SER A 45 13.52 -19.12 -30.71
CA SER A 45 12.10 -18.84 -30.98
C SER A 45 11.35 -18.37 -29.74
N TRP A 46 11.58 -19.01 -28.59
CA TRP A 46 10.99 -18.60 -27.31
C TRP A 46 11.52 -17.24 -26.84
N LYS A 47 12.85 -17.04 -26.89
CA LYS A 47 13.50 -15.83 -26.41
C LYS A 47 13.10 -14.62 -27.24
N ILE A 48 13.06 -14.73 -28.56
CA ILE A 48 12.63 -13.65 -29.47
C ILE A 48 11.16 -13.29 -29.21
N LYS A 49 10.27 -14.29 -29.04
CA LYS A 49 8.87 -14.05 -28.69
C LYS A 49 8.75 -13.30 -27.36
N ASN A 50 9.52 -13.67 -26.35
CA ASN A 50 9.49 -13.01 -25.04
C ASN A 50 10.07 -11.60 -25.06
N ILE A 51 11.17 -11.39 -25.78
CA ILE A 51 11.75 -10.06 -25.95
C ILE A 51 10.72 -9.16 -26.66
N GLN A 52 10.12 -9.60 -27.76
CA GLN A 52 9.09 -8.84 -28.46
C GLN A 52 7.85 -8.55 -27.61
N ARG A 53 7.44 -9.49 -26.75
CA ARG A 53 6.35 -9.29 -25.77
C ARG A 53 6.66 -8.22 -24.72
N ASN A 54 7.94 -7.96 -24.48
CA ASN A 54 8.43 -6.91 -23.59
C ASN A 54 8.81 -5.61 -24.34
N SER A 55 8.99 -5.67 -25.66
CA SER A 55 9.35 -4.52 -26.51
C SER A 55 8.15 -3.85 -27.21
N ALA A 56 7.00 -4.52 -27.30
CA ALA A 56 5.80 -3.95 -27.92
C ALA A 56 5.22 -2.82 -27.04
N PRO A 57 4.82 -1.66 -27.64
CA PRO A 57 4.05 -0.66 -26.92
C PRO A 57 2.74 -1.30 -26.47
N SER A 58 2.40 -1.09 -25.20
CA SER A 58 1.27 -1.69 -24.50
C SER A 58 -0.07 -1.32 -25.14
N GLU A 59 -0.52 -2.09 -26.11
CA GLU A 59 -1.93 -2.22 -26.47
C GLU A 59 -2.33 -3.68 -26.30
N THR A 60 -3.40 -3.89 -25.53
CA THR A 60 -4.02 -5.21 -25.26
C THR A 60 -3.16 -6.26 -24.55
N ARG A 61 -2.70 -5.94 -23.34
CA ARG A 61 -2.75 -6.97 -22.28
C ARG A 61 -4.16 -6.98 -21.71
N ARG A 62 -5.01 -7.89 -22.21
CA ARG A 62 -5.95 -8.55 -21.30
C ARG A 62 -5.05 -9.32 -20.32
N CYS A 63 -4.67 -8.66 -19.23
CA CYS A 63 -4.35 -9.40 -18.03
C CYS A 63 -5.59 -10.24 -17.76
N VAL A 64 -5.49 -11.55 -17.94
CA VAL A 64 -6.21 -12.44 -17.03
C VAL A 64 -5.79 -11.92 -15.66
N PRO A 65 -6.72 -11.39 -14.83
CA PRO A 65 -6.35 -10.97 -13.50
C PRO A 65 -5.80 -12.22 -12.85
N GLN A 66 -4.48 -12.27 -12.64
CA GLN A 66 -3.97 -13.05 -11.54
C GLN A 66 -4.70 -12.44 -10.35
N SER A 67 -5.68 -13.15 -9.81
CA SER A 67 -6.41 -12.70 -8.64
C SER A 67 -5.36 -12.48 -7.57
N PHE A 68 -4.98 -11.22 -7.33
CA PHE A 68 -4.18 -10.86 -6.18
C PHE A 68 -5.05 -11.18 -4.97
N SER A 69 -4.94 -12.40 -4.46
CA SER A 69 -5.73 -12.93 -3.35
C SER A 69 -5.29 -12.37 -1.99
N GLY A 70 -4.53 -11.28 -1.98
CA GLY A 70 -3.92 -10.68 -0.79
C GLY A 70 -4.47 -9.30 -0.41
N GLY A 71 -5.52 -8.81 -1.07
CA GLY A 71 -6.10 -7.49 -0.77
C GLY A 71 -6.75 -7.38 0.62
N PRO A 72 -7.23 -6.19 1.02
CA PRO A 72 -7.88 -5.94 2.31
C PRO A 72 -9.11 -6.80 2.58
N SER A 73 -9.89 -7.05 1.53
CA SER A 73 -11.10 -7.86 1.56
C SER A 73 -10.81 -9.36 1.49
N ALA A 74 -9.53 -9.79 1.42
CA ALA A 74 -9.19 -11.19 1.45
C ALA A 74 -9.50 -11.77 2.84
N GLN A 75 -10.13 -12.94 2.86
CA GLN A 75 -10.26 -13.72 4.09
C GLN A 75 -8.87 -14.22 4.51
N ARG A 76 -8.56 -14.04 5.80
CA ARG A 76 -7.30 -14.41 6.43
C ARG A 76 -7.61 -15.06 7.76
N GLU A 77 -6.94 -16.16 8.05
CA GLU A 77 -6.89 -16.70 9.40
C GLU A 77 -6.02 -15.79 10.27
N ALA A 78 -6.37 -15.66 11.54
CA ALA A 78 -5.60 -14.82 12.48
C ALA A 78 -4.20 -15.41 12.67
N SER A 79 -3.18 -14.56 12.69
CA SER A 79 -1.79 -14.97 12.92
C SER A 79 -1.56 -15.46 14.35
N SER A 80 -2.36 -15.00 15.31
CA SER A 80 -2.39 -15.49 16.69
C SER A 80 -3.75 -16.11 16.97
N SER A 81 -3.91 -17.39 16.67
CA SER A 81 -5.03 -18.19 17.17
C SER A 81 -4.90 -18.31 18.69
N THR A 82 -5.53 -17.40 19.44
CA THR A 82 -6.09 -17.86 20.70
C THR A 82 -7.37 -18.59 20.29
N ASP A 83 -7.36 -19.92 20.37
CA ASP A 83 -8.44 -20.84 19.96
C ASP A 83 -9.74 -20.69 20.79
N VAL A 84 -9.95 -19.51 21.40
CA VAL A 84 -11.17 -19.21 22.15
C VAL A 84 -12.21 -18.73 21.16
N ILE A 85 -12.92 -19.67 20.54
CA ILE A 85 -14.19 -19.37 19.88
C ILE A 85 -15.17 -19.00 21.00
N LEU A 86 -15.29 -17.70 21.28
CA LEU A 86 -16.31 -17.22 22.20
C LEU A 86 -17.71 -17.52 21.63
N THR A 87 -18.66 -17.75 22.53
CA THR A 87 -20.07 -17.81 22.16
C THR A 87 -20.58 -16.40 21.81
N GLU A 88 -21.70 -16.32 21.08
CA GLU A 88 -22.36 -15.03 20.78
C GLU A 88 -22.69 -14.24 22.07
N GLU A 89 -22.99 -14.93 23.16
CA GLU A 89 -23.25 -14.28 24.45
C GLU A 89 -21.98 -13.68 25.05
N GLN A 90 -20.87 -14.42 25.04
CA GLN A 90 -19.58 -13.92 25.51
C GLN A 90 -19.07 -12.74 24.67
N TYR A 91 -19.35 -12.73 23.36
CA TYR A 91 -19.05 -11.56 22.53
C TYR A 91 -19.88 -10.34 22.95
N ARG A 92 -21.19 -10.51 23.16
CA ARG A 92 -22.07 -9.42 23.64
C ARG A 92 -21.63 -8.89 24.99
N GLU A 93 -21.28 -9.77 25.93
CA GLU A 93 -20.74 -9.39 27.24
C GLU A 93 -19.43 -8.61 27.11
N ALA A 94 -18.48 -9.07 26.28
CA ALA A 94 -17.21 -8.38 26.08
C ALA A 94 -17.39 -7.00 25.43
N VAL A 95 -18.27 -6.88 24.43
CA VAL A 95 -18.61 -5.59 23.80
C VAL A 95 -19.29 -4.66 24.80
N SER A 96 -20.24 -5.16 25.59
CA SER A 96 -20.91 -4.39 26.64
C SER A 96 -19.92 -3.90 27.72
N LEU A 97 -19.00 -4.76 28.17
CA LEU A 97 -17.95 -4.39 29.12
C LEU A 97 -17.07 -3.28 28.56
N MET A 98 -16.62 -3.42 27.30
CA MET A 98 -15.80 -2.38 26.65
C MET A 98 -16.52 -1.04 26.56
N LYS A 99 -17.84 -1.02 26.33
CA LYS A 99 -18.65 0.21 26.27
C LYS A 99 -18.71 0.96 27.61
N HIS A 100 -18.53 0.27 28.74
CA HIS A 100 -18.68 0.88 30.08
C HIS A 100 -17.39 1.00 30.89
N THR A 101 -16.34 0.23 30.58
CA THR A 101 -15.05 0.35 31.28
C THR A 101 -14.24 1.58 30.83
N SER A 102 -13.51 2.20 31.76
CA SER A 102 -12.54 3.26 31.48
C SER A 102 -11.09 2.76 31.42
N GLU A 103 -10.84 1.49 31.72
CA GLU A 103 -9.49 0.92 31.73
C GLU A 103 -9.04 0.52 30.32
N GLU A 104 -8.11 1.28 29.74
CA GLU A 104 -7.60 0.99 28.38
C GLU A 104 -6.99 -0.41 28.25
N ALA A 105 -6.31 -0.91 29.29
CA ALA A 105 -5.70 -2.24 29.28
C ALA A 105 -6.78 -3.33 29.13
N THR A 106 -7.86 -3.22 29.90
CA THR A 106 -9.03 -4.10 29.83
C THR A 106 -9.68 -4.02 28.45
N VAL A 107 -9.82 -2.82 27.88
CA VAL A 107 -10.33 -2.67 26.50
C VAL A 107 -9.41 -3.36 25.51
N LYS A 108 -8.09 -3.19 25.57
CA LYS A 108 -7.15 -3.82 24.64
C LYS A 108 -7.19 -5.36 24.71
N VAL A 109 -7.34 -5.93 25.90
CA VAL A 109 -7.54 -7.37 26.08
C VAL A 109 -8.84 -7.83 25.42
N LYS A 110 -9.96 -7.16 25.74
CA LYS A 110 -11.27 -7.50 25.18
C LYS A 110 -11.35 -7.27 23.67
N MET A 111 -10.64 -6.26 23.15
CA MET A 111 -10.47 -6.06 21.72
C MET A 111 -9.80 -7.30 21.10
N ARG A 112 -8.69 -7.79 21.65
CA ARG A 112 -8.04 -9.01 21.13
C ARG A 112 -8.96 -10.23 21.17
N GLU A 113 -9.69 -10.44 22.26
CA GLU A 113 -10.64 -11.57 22.40
C GLU A 113 -11.79 -11.50 21.38
N THR A 114 -12.29 -10.30 21.09
CA THR A 114 -13.42 -10.08 20.16
C THR A 114 -12.97 -9.89 18.70
N PHE A 115 -11.69 -10.11 18.38
CA PHE A 115 -11.12 -9.90 17.05
C PHE A 115 -11.84 -10.71 15.96
N GLN A 116 -12.09 -12.01 16.19
CA GLN A 116 -12.74 -12.87 15.20
C GLN A 116 -14.16 -12.41 14.88
N TYR A 117 -14.90 -11.93 15.90
CA TYR A 117 -16.24 -11.37 15.72
C TYR A 117 -16.19 -10.11 14.86
N ARG A 118 -15.28 -9.17 15.15
CA ARG A 118 -15.07 -7.98 14.30
C ARG A 118 -14.73 -8.35 12.87
N ARG A 119 -13.86 -9.34 12.64
CA ARG A 119 -13.51 -9.78 11.29
C ARG A 119 -14.72 -10.34 10.54
N LYS A 120 -15.55 -11.16 11.18
CA LYS A 120 -16.82 -11.64 10.58
C LYS A 120 -17.74 -10.48 10.22
N MET A 121 -17.87 -9.49 11.10
CA MET A 121 -18.69 -8.30 10.88
C MET A 121 -18.19 -7.43 9.71
N ILE A 122 -16.88 -7.24 9.58
CA ILE A 122 -16.26 -6.47 8.48
C ILE A 122 -16.49 -7.14 7.12
N HIS A 123 -16.52 -8.48 7.07
CA HIS A 123 -16.77 -9.24 5.85
C HIS A 123 -18.26 -9.42 5.53
N ASP A 124 -19.16 -9.03 6.43
CA ASP A 124 -20.60 -9.06 6.23
C ASP A 124 -21.07 -7.75 5.58
N PRO A 125 -21.52 -7.76 4.31
CA PRO A 125 -21.95 -6.55 3.61
C PRO A 125 -23.09 -5.79 4.30
N SER A 126 -23.88 -6.48 5.13
CA SER A 126 -25.00 -5.87 5.86
C SER A 126 -24.58 -5.20 7.17
N ARG A 127 -23.39 -5.52 7.69
CA ARG A 127 -22.92 -5.07 9.01
C ARG A 127 -21.61 -4.29 8.97
N CYS A 128 -20.86 -4.33 7.86
CA CYS A 128 -19.54 -3.73 7.77
C CYS A 128 -19.53 -2.22 8.06
N ALA A 129 -20.60 -1.50 7.71
CA ALA A 129 -20.77 -0.07 7.99
C ALA A 129 -20.92 0.24 9.49
N ASP A 130 -21.37 -0.72 10.30
CA ASP A 130 -21.66 -0.52 11.72
C ASP A 130 -20.47 -0.86 12.64
N VAL A 131 -19.32 -1.27 12.08
CA VAL A 131 -18.16 -1.74 12.87
C VAL A 131 -17.70 -0.69 13.88
N LEU A 132 -17.59 0.56 13.46
CA LEU A 132 -17.22 1.67 14.36
C LEU A 132 -18.35 2.12 15.29
N THR A 133 -19.57 1.62 15.11
CA THR A 133 -20.71 1.86 16.01
C THR A 133 -20.77 0.77 17.08
N GLU A 134 -20.53 -0.49 16.71
CA GLU A 134 -20.45 -1.60 17.66
C GLU A 134 -19.17 -1.56 18.51
N PHE A 135 -18.05 -1.13 17.91
CA PHE A 135 -16.75 -0.98 18.57
C PHE A 135 -16.36 0.50 18.65
N PRO A 136 -17.06 1.31 19.47
CA PRO A 136 -16.81 2.75 19.55
C PRO A 136 -15.42 3.07 20.11
N ARG A 137 -14.77 2.10 20.77
CA ARG A 137 -13.43 2.26 21.36
C ARG A 137 -12.32 2.60 20.37
N TYR A 138 -12.51 2.33 19.07
CA TYR A 138 -11.62 2.86 18.04
C TYR A 138 -11.58 4.38 17.98
N LEU A 139 -12.62 5.08 18.47
CA LEU A 139 -12.75 6.53 18.36
C LEU A 139 -12.07 7.28 19.51
N ASP A 140 -11.85 6.62 20.66
CA ASP A 140 -11.25 7.24 21.84
C ASP A 140 -9.93 6.59 22.29
N ILE A 141 -9.66 5.33 21.95
CA ILE A 141 -8.43 4.63 22.37
C ILE A 141 -7.45 4.44 21.21
N LYS A 142 -6.27 5.02 21.38
CA LYS A 142 -5.17 4.93 20.42
C LYS A 142 -4.58 3.52 20.34
N GLY A 143 -4.10 3.15 19.14
CA GLY A 143 -3.35 1.90 18.91
C GLY A 143 -4.20 0.65 18.70
N LEU A 144 -5.54 0.75 18.66
CA LEU A 144 -6.41 -0.41 18.39
C LEU A 144 -6.31 -0.91 16.94
N ILE A 145 -6.00 -0.03 15.97
CA ILE A 145 -5.73 -0.44 14.58
C ILE A 145 -4.46 -1.29 14.51
N GLU A 146 -3.40 -0.87 15.21
CA GLU A 146 -2.14 -1.62 15.29
C GLU A 146 -2.35 -2.99 15.93
N LEU A 147 -3.15 -3.05 17.00
CA LEU A 147 -3.52 -4.31 17.67
C LEU A 147 -4.21 -5.29 16.71
N ASP A 148 -5.25 -4.84 16.01
CA ASP A 148 -5.98 -5.71 15.08
C ASP A 148 -5.15 -6.10 13.86
N PHE A 149 -4.29 -5.20 13.37
CA PHE A 149 -3.36 -5.52 12.30
C PHE A 149 -2.33 -6.57 12.72
N ALA A 150 -1.82 -6.50 13.95
CA ALA A 150 -0.96 -7.53 14.51
C ALA A 150 -1.70 -8.88 14.67
N CYS A 151 -2.99 -8.88 15.02
CA CYS A 151 -3.81 -10.10 14.99
C CYS A 151 -3.93 -10.68 13.58
N LEU A 152 -4.02 -9.85 12.53
CA LEU A 152 -4.09 -10.29 11.14
C LEU A 152 -2.77 -10.85 10.62
N PHE A 153 -1.65 -10.16 10.86
CA PHE A 153 -0.39 -10.39 10.14
C PHE A 153 0.80 -10.78 11.03
N GLY A 154 0.61 -10.75 12.35
CA GLY A 154 1.64 -10.96 13.37
C GLY A 154 2.49 -9.72 13.64
N GLU A 155 3.00 -9.61 14.86
CA GLU A 155 3.82 -8.48 15.34
C GLU A 155 5.01 -8.18 14.42
N LYS A 156 5.71 -9.23 13.99
CA LYS A 156 6.85 -9.11 13.07
C LYS A 156 6.47 -8.44 11.75
N THR A 157 5.27 -8.69 11.23
CA THR A 157 4.82 -8.04 9.98
C THR A 157 4.32 -6.63 10.24
N ALA A 158 3.65 -6.40 11.38
CA ALA A 158 3.16 -5.09 11.79
C ALA A 158 4.28 -4.05 11.98
N ALA A 159 5.48 -4.47 12.40
CA ALA A 159 6.63 -3.59 12.61
C ALA A 159 7.43 -3.28 11.32
N LYS A 160 7.36 -4.14 10.30
CA LYS A 160 8.26 -4.10 9.12
C LYS A 160 8.31 -2.75 8.42
N PHE A 161 7.18 -2.07 8.28
CA PHE A 161 7.15 -0.80 7.54
C PHE A 161 8.00 0.26 8.26
N LEU A 162 7.78 0.47 9.56
CA LEU A 162 8.53 1.45 10.34
C LEU A 162 10.00 1.07 10.54
N GLU A 163 10.33 -0.23 10.57
CA GLU A 163 11.72 -0.70 10.62
C GLU A 163 12.47 -0.45 9.30
N ARG A 164 11.80 -0.70 8.16
CA ARG A 164 12.44 -0.73 6.85
C ARG A 164 12.36 0.60 6.10
N TRP A 165 11.32 1.40 6.32
CA TRP A 165 11.13 2.65 5.57
C TRP A 165 12.29 3.62 5.77
N PRO A 166 12.64 4.04 7.00
CA PRO A 166 13.70 5.03 7.22
C PRO A 166 15.06 4.51 6.77
N THR A 167 15.33 3.22 7.00
CA THR A 167 16.67 2.62 6.82
C THR A 167 16.94 2.15 5.38
N THR A 168 15.92 1.68 4.67
CA THR A 168 16.11 0.96 3.40
C THR A 168 15.55 1.70 2.19
N PHE A 169 14.42 2.41 2.37
CA PHE A 169 13.63 2.92 1.25
C PHE A 169 13.69 4.44 1.11
N MET A 170 13.62 5.17 2.21
CA MET A 170 13.51 6.63 2.23
C MET A 170 14.58 7.32 1.36
N GLN A 171 15.87 7.03 1.59
CA GLN A 171 16.97 7.61 0.80
C GLN A 171 16.90 7.27 -0.70
N LYS A 172 16.42 6.07 -1.04
CA LYS A 172 16.25 5.66 -2.44
C LYS A 172 15.12 6.45 -3.10
N VAL A 173 14.00 6.64 -2.40
CA VAL A 173 12.86 7.43 -2.88
C VAL A 173 13.26 8.88 -3.13
N ILE A 174 13.99 9.49 -2.19
CA ILE A 174 14.53 10.85 -2.32
C ILE A 174 15.45 10.94 -3.54
N GLN A 175 16.42 10.03 -3.66
CA GLN A 175 17.38 10.03 -4.77
C GLN A 175 16.71 9.87 -6.14
N GLN A 176 15.70 9.01 -6.25
CA GLN A 176 14.94 8.85 -7.49
C GLN A 176 14.13 10.10 -7.83
N SER A 177 13.59 10.79 -6.82
CA SER A 177 12.78 12.00 -7.01
C SER A 177 13.59 13.18 -7.55
N LYS A 178 14.88 13.28 -7.17
CA LYS A 178 15.81 14.29 -7.72
C LYS A 178 16.03 14.17 -9.24
N GLY A 179 15.79 13.00 -9.82
CA GLY A 179 15.91 12.77 -11.27
C GLY A 179 14.67 13.17 -12.08
N LEU A 180 13.60 13.63 -11.43
CA LEU A 180 12.37 14.07 -12.10
C LEU A 180 12.48 15.52 -12.57
N ASN A 181 11.61 15.91 -13.50
CA ASN A 181 11.51 17.31 -13.91
C ASN A 181 11.11 18.18 -12.71
N SER A 182 11.89 19.22 -12.48
CA SER A 182 11.82 20.03 -11.27
C SER A 182 10.67 21.04 -11.32
N SER A 183 9.62 20.82 -10.53
CA SER A 183 8.67 21.88 -10.13
C SER A 183 9.05 22.40 -8.73
N GLN A 184 8.69 23.63 -8.41
CA GLN A 184 8.95 24.20 -7.07
C GLN A 184 8.35 23.32 -5.97
N GLU A 185 7.10 22.89 -6.15
CA GLU A 185 6.39 21.99 -5.21
C GLU A 185 7.16 20.68 -4.96
N LEU A 186 7.77 20.11 -6.00
CA LEU A 186 8.58 18.89 -5.86
C LEU A 186 9.91 19.16 -5.17
N GLN A 187 10.55 20.31 -5.44
CA GLN A 187 11.79 20.71 -4.78
C GLN A 187 11.58 20.92 -3.28
N ASP A 188 10.51 21.62 -2.90
CA ASP A 188 10.14 21.85 -1.51
C ASP A 188 9.87 20.53 -0.78
N LEU A 189 9.17 19.59 -1.45
CA LEU A 189 8.89 18.27 -0.90
C LEU A 189 10.15 17.41 -0.74
N ILE A 190 11.08 17.47 -1.71
CA ILE A 190 12.39 16.81 -1.61
C ILE A 190 13.17 17.41 -0.43
N HIS A 191 13.19 18.74 -0.30
CA HIS A 191 13.86 19.42 0.81
C HIS A 191 13.30 18.98 2.17
N CYS A 192 11.97 18.95 2.31
CA CYS A 192 11.29 18.45 3.50
C CYS A 192 11.72 17.01 3.84
N ALA A 193 11.76 16.13 2.85
CA ALA A 193 12.15 14.72 3.02
C ALA A 193 13.64 14.54 3.36
N GLU A 194 14.49 15.50 3.00
CA GLU A 194 15.92 15.49 3.32
C GLU A 194 16.25 16.10 4.67
N SER A 195 15.32 16.84 5.28
CA SER A 195 15.52 17.39 6.61
C SER A 195 15.84 16.26 7.59
N ALA A 196 17.05 16.30 8.15
CA ALA A 196 17.60 15.28 9.05
C ALA A 196 16.93 15.28 10.43
N VAL A 197 16.16 16.32 10.71
CA VAL A 197 15.50 16.55 11.99
C VAL A 197 14.11 17.09 11.66
N ASP A 198 13.08 16.55 12.30
CA ASP A 198 11.78 17.22 12.42
C ASP A 198 11.95 18.44 13.37
N THR A 199 12.93 19.32 13.10
CA THR A 199 13.06 20.57 13.84
C THR A 199 11.93 21.48 13.41
N GLU A 200 11.48 22.35 14.31
CA GLU A 200 10.63 23.48 13.98
C GLU A 200 11.40 24.43 13.05
N SER A 201 11.43 24.12 11.75
CA SER A 201 11.81 25.09 10.73
C SER A 201 10.64 26.05 10.55
N ASP A 202 10.95 27.31 10.22
CA ASP A 202 9.95 28.30 9.82
C ASP A 202 9.32 27.98 8.45
N GLU A 203 9.74 26.87 7.82
CA GLU A 203 9.20 26.41 6.55
C GLU A 203 7.86 25.66 6.74
N ASP A 204 6.89 26.01 5.89
CA ASP A 204 5.55 25.42 5.81
C ASP A 204 5.58 24.05 5.08
N GLY A 205 6.36 23.11 5.60
CA GLY A 205 6.60 21.79 5.02
C GLY A 205 6.05 20.62 5.85
N TRP A 206 5.83 19.46 5.23
CA TRP A 206 5.54 18.23 5.99
C TRP A 206 6.80 17.68 6.66
N GLY A 207 6.65 17.00 7.80
CA GLY A 207 7.77 16.29 8.43
C GLY A 207 8.41 15.27 7.49
N SER A 208 9.70 15.00 7.71
CA SER A 208 10.60 14.29 6.78
C SER A 208 10.05 12.91 6.38
N GLY A 209 9.48 12.20 7.36
CA GLY A 209 8.84 10.90 7.15
C GLY A 209 7.65 10.95 6.18
N LEU A 210 6.70 11.86 6.38
CA LEU A 210 5.51 11.97 5.52
C LEU A 210 5.87 12.55 4.15
N ALA A 211 6.78 13.54 4.11
CA ALA A 211 7.29 14.10 2.86
C ALA A 211 7.89 13.00 1.95
N SER A 212 8.71 12.10 2.53
CA SER A 212 9.29 10.98 1.79
C SER A 212 8.25 10.01 1.22
N ILE A 213 7.10 9.84 1.89
CA ILE A 213 5.99 9.03 1.39
C ILE A 213 5.30 9.73 0.22
N LEU A 214 5.03 11.04 0.35
CA LEU A 214 4.38 11.82 -0.69
C LEU A 214 5.20 11.90 -1.99
N LEU A 215 6.54 11.80 -1.90
CA LEU A 215 7.40 11.66 -3.10
C LEU A 215 7.03 10.45 -3.98
N LEU A 216 6.46 9.38 -3.40
CA LEU A 216 5.98 8.25 -4.18
C LEU A 216 4.90 8.65 -5.20
N LEU A 217 4.11 9.69 -4.92
CA LEU A 217 3.08 10.20 -5.84
C LEU A 217 3.68 10.77 -7.14
N HIS A 218 4.94 11.20 -7.09
CA HIS A 218 5.66 11.71 -8.25
C HIS A 218 6.38 10.58 -9.02
N LEU A 219 6.75 9.51 -8.33
CA LEU A 219 7.43 8.35 -8.90
C LEU A 219 6.47 7.32 -9.51
N ILE A 220 5.29 7.17 -8.92
CA ILE A 220 4.28 6.17 -9.32
C ILE A 220 3.21 6.90 -10.14
N PRO A 221 2.83 6.39 -11.33
CA PRO A 221 1.76 7.02 -12.09
C PRO A 221 0.45 7.00 -11.28
N PRO A 222 -0.31 8.11 -11.24
CA PRO A 222 -1.54 8.23 -10.44
C PRO A 222 -2.69 7.32 -10.89
N SER A 223 -2.51 6.54 -11.96
CA SER A 223 -3.46 5.50 -12.34
C SER A 223 -2.75 4.19 -12.71
N ALA A 224 -3.39 3.07 -12.37
CA ALA A 224 -3.01 1.74 -12.83
C ALA A 224 -3.03 1.60 -14.37
N GLN A 225 -3.63 2.57 -15.08
CA GLN A 225 -3.74 2.60 -16.54
C GLN A 225 -2.60 3.40 -17.22
N GLY A 226 -1.66 3.96 -16.45
CA GLY A 226 -0.45 4.59 -16.98
C GLY A 226 -0.63 6.01 -17.53
N ARG A 227 0.39 6.50 -18.24
CA ARG A 227 0.59 7.92 -18.58
C ARG A 227 -0.25 8.46 -19.76
N LYS A 228 -1.29 7.80 -20.29
CA LYS A 228 -1.86 8.20 -21.60
C LYS A 228 -3.35 8.57 -21.69
N ARG A 229 -4.08 8.74 -20.58
CA ARG A 229 -5.50 9.20 -20.64
C ARG A 229 -5.71 10.62 -20.08
N PRO A 230 -6.64 11.41 -20.66
CA PRO A 230 -7.12 12.66 -20.06
C PRO A 230 -7.87 12.34 -18.76
N GLY A 231 -7.70 13.17 -17.73
CA GLY A 231 -8.22 12.93 -16.37
C GLY A 231 -7.20 12.42 -15.35
N LYS A 232 -5.89 12.58 -15.61
CA LYS A 232 -4.85 12.25 -14.62
C LYS A 232 -4.95 13.17 -13.41
N MET A 233 -5.15 12.57 -12.25
CA MET A 233 -4.92 13.23 -10.95
C MET A 233 -3.46 13.68 -10.87
N SER A 234 -3.20 14.93 -10.51
CA SER A 234 -1.84 15.41 -10.22
C SER A 234 -1.34 14.85 -8.89
N ALA A 235 -0.03 14.91 -8.64
CA ALA A 235 0.53 14.52 -7.34
C ALA A 235 -0.05 15.37 -6.19
N SER A 236 -0.23 16.67 -6.40
CA SER A 236 -0.88 17.58 -5.44
C SER A 236 -2.36 17.22 -5.18
N GLN A 237 -3.09 16.76 -6.20
CA GLN A 237 -4.44 16.25 -6.01
C GLN A 237 -4.42 14.93 -5.21
N ALA A 238 -3.52 14.01 -5.54
CA ALA A 238 -3.37 12.73 -4.85
C ALA A 238 -2.95 12.90 -3.38
N GLU A 239 -2.13 13.90 -3.05
CA GLU A 239 -1.78 14.24 -1.67
C GLU A 239 -3.03 14.49 -0.82
N LYS A 240 -4.02 15.21 -1.36
CA LYS A 240 -5.27 15.53 -0.65
C LYS A 240 -6.15 14.30 -0.38
N HIS A 241 -5.92 13.20 -1.10
CA HIS A 241 -6.55 11.92 -0.84
C HIS A 241 -5.79 11.08 0.20
N ILE A 242 -4.57 11.48 0.58
CA ILE A 242 -3.77 10.80 1.61
C ILE A 242 -3.81 11.59 2.92
N VAL A 243 -3.63 12.91 2.86
CA VAL A 243 -3.52 13.76 4.05
C VAL A 243 -4.13 15.15 3.82
N ILE A 244 -4.89 15.63 4.81
CA ILE A 244 -5.46 16.96 4.88
C ILE A 244 -4.95 17.65 6.15
N PHE A 245 -4.39 18.84 5.99
CA PHE A 245 -3.96 19.67 7.13
C PHE A 245 -5.09 20.59 7.61
N LYS A 246 -5.26 20.71 8.93
CA LYS A 246 -6.11 21.71 9.58
C LYS A 246 -5.35 22.39 10.71
N LYS A 247 -5.56 23.70 10.87
CA LYS A 247 -4.95 24.46 11.97
C LYS A 247 -5.50 24.00 13.32
N ALA A 248 -4.66 24.03 14.35
CA ALA A 248 -5.08 23.79 15.72
C ALA A 248 -6.25 24.70 16.11
N GLY A 249 -7.21 24.17 16.87
CA GLY A 249 -8.47 24.85 17.18
C GLY A 249 -9.60 24.61 16.16
N THR A 250 -9.33 23.94 15.02
CA THR A 250 -10.39 23.51 14.10
C THR A 250 -11.29 22.47 14.77
N ASN A 251 -12.61 22.64 14.65
CA ASN A 251 -13.56 21.64 15.11
C ASN A 251 -13.53 20.42 14.16
N ILE A 252 -13.12 19.26 14.68
CA ILE A 252 -13.06 18.02 13.90
C ILE A 252 -14.47 17.65 13.38
N GLN A 253 -15.52 17.89 14.17
CA GLN A 253 -16.90 17.59 13.76
C GLN A 253 -17.32 18.41 12.54
N GLU A 254 -16.96 19.70 12.48
CA GLU A 254 -17.23 20.54 11.32
C GLU A 254 -16.56 20.00 10.05
N HIS A 255 -15.33 19.49 10.18
CA HIS A 255 -14.66 18.81 9.06
C HIS A 255 -15.42 17.55 8.65
N LEU A 256 -15.84 16.71 9.60
CA LEU A 256 -16.61 15.50 9.33
C LEU A 256 -17.95 15.79 8.63
N ASP A 257 -18.66 16.83 9.07
CA ASP A 257 -19.94 17.26 8.51
C ASP A 257 -19.77 17.80 7.08
N SER A 258 -18.61 18.37 6.76
CA SER A 258 -18.29 18.89 5.42
C SER A 258 -18.02 17.80 4.37
N ILE A 259 -17.85 16.53 4.77
CA ILE A 259 -17.53 15.42 3.87
C ILE A 259 -18.76 15.08 3.02
N LYS A 260 -18.72 15.49 1.75
CA LYS A 260 -19.75 15.22 0.73
C LYS A 260 -19.53 13.91 -0.02
N GLU A 261 -18.28 13.62 -0.37
CA GLU A 261 -17.88 12.44 -1.14
C GLU A 261 -16.90 11.58 -0.35
N SER A 262 -17.02 10.25 -0.51
CA SER A 262 -16.24 9.27 0.25
C SER A 262 -14.84 9.10 -0.36
N THR A 263 -13.86 9.92 0.00
CA THR A 263 -12.44 9.73 -0.38
C THR A 263 -11.61 9.03 0.70
N GLN A 264 -12.28 8.26 1.55
CA GLN A 264 -11.73 7.58 2.70
C GLN A 264 -11.01 6.26 2.34
N PRO A 265 -10.14 5.75 3.22
CA PRO A 265 -9.63 6.43 4.41
C PRO A 265 -8.54 7.45 4.06
N TYR A 266 -8.39 8.52 4.85
CA TYR A 266 -7.28 9.48 4.71
C TYR A 266 -6.86 10.04 6.08
N LEU A 267 -5.69 10.67 6.17
CA LEU A 267 -5.19 11.33 7.36
C LEU A 267 -5.71 12.77 7.48
N LEU A 268 -6.20 13.13 8.65
CA LEU A 268 -6.42 14.50 9.08
C LEU A 268 -5.29 14.88 10.05
N ALA A 269 -4.41 15.77 9.61
CA ALA A 269 -3.30 16.29 10.41
C ALA A 269 -3.72 17.62 11.07
N VAL A 270 -3.64 17.70 12.39
CA VAL A 270 -4.03 18.89 13.16
C VAL A 270 -2.81 19.47 13.85
N GLY A 271 -2.48 20.73 13.56
CA GLY A 271 -1.27 21.38 14.08
C GLY A 271 -1.26 22.89 13.87
N THR A 272 -0.24 23.58 14.37
CA THR A 272 -0.08 25.04 14.12
C THR A 272 0.30 25.30 12.65
N LYS A 273 1.21 24.48 12.12
CA LYS A 273 1.68 24.44 10.73
C LYS A 273 2.00 23.00 10.33
N LYS A 274 2.23 22.73 9.03
CA LYS A 274 2.52 21.36 8.53
C LYS A 274 3.76 20.73 9.18
N SER A 275 4.71 21.55 9.62
CA SER A 275 5.95 21.14 10.29
C SER A 275 5.78 20.96 11.81
N SER A 276 4.63 21.36 12.38
CA SER A 276 4.33 21.25 13.82
C SER A 276 2.91 20.70 14.02
N ILE A 277 2.81 19.37 13.92
CA ILE A 277 1.56 18.61 14.06
C ILE A 277 1.38 18.15 15.51
N HIS A 278 0.22 18.44 16.08
CA HIS A 278 -0.16 18.01 17.43
C HIS A 278 -0.80 16.62 17.44
N GLY A 279 -1.43 16.22 16.33
CA GLY A 279 -2.09 14.92 16.23
C GLY A 279 -2.54 14.58 14.82
N TYR A 280 -2.66 13.28 14.58
CA TYR A 280 -3.24 12.72 13.37
C TYR A 280 -4.50 11.93 13.70
N TYR A 281 -5.44 11.96 12.77
CA TYR A 281 -6.66 11.15 12.82
C TYR A 281 -6.84 10.45 11.47
N ILE A 282 -7.28 9.21 11.48
CA ILE A 282 -7.73 8.50 10.28
C ILE A 282 -9.22 8.78 10.12
N ILE A 283 -9.59 9.40 9.00
CA ILE A 283 -10.99 9.65 8.67
C ILE A 283 -11.54 8.44 7.92
N LEU A 284 -12.50 7.76 8.53
CA LEU A 284 -13.20 6.59 8.00
C LEU A 284 -14.67 6.67 8.40
N ASP A 285 -15.58 6.50 7.44
CA ASP A 285 -17.03 6.55 7.54
C ASP A 285 -17.55 7.78 8.29
N LYS A 286 -16.98 8.94 7.96
CA LYS A 286 -17.25 10.24 8.62
C LYS A 286 -17.00 10.21 10.14
N LYS A 287 -16.12 9.31 10.60
CA LYS A 287 -15.62 9.27 11.97
C LYS A 287 -14.12 9.54 11.95
N ALA A 288 -13.61 10.08 13.06
CA ALA A 288 -12.19 10.36 13.25
C ALA A 288 -11.61 9.37 14.26
N ILE A 289 -10.67 8.53 13.79
CA ILE A 289 -9.96 7.56 14.62
C ILE A 289 -8.61 8.16 15.02
N PRO A 290 -8.30 8.38 16.30
CA PRO A 290 -7.04 8.98 16.71
C PRO A 290 -5.85 8.04 16.46
N CYS A 291 -4.82 8.54 15.79
CA CYS A 291 -3.55 7.83 15.64
C CYS A 291 -2.80 7.77 16.98
N LYS A 292 -2.01 6.71 17.14
CA LYS A 292 -1.14 6.54 18.31
C LYS A 292 0.02 7.54 18.30
N SER A 293 0.64 7.72 17.15
CA SER A 293 1.82 8.59 17.00
C SER A 293 1.47 9.96 16.43
N VAL A 294 2.31 10.95 16.77
CA VAL A 294 2.32 12.28 16.16
C VAL A 294 3.33 12.40 15.01
N SER A 295 4.08 11.32 14.71
CA SER A 295 4.95 11.27 13.53
C SER A 295 4.13 10.97 12.29
N GLY A 296 4.32 11.75 11.21
CA GLY A 296 3.61 11.55 9.95
C GLY A 296 3.89 10.19 9.30
N LEU A 297 5.09 9.62 9.48
CA LEU A 297 5.41 8.28 8.96
C LEU A 297 4.63 7.18 9.70
N ALA A 298 4.56 7.28 11.02
CA ALA A 298 3.79 6.34 11.85
C ALA A 298 2.27 6.50 11.63
N ALA A 299 1.78 7.72 11.45
CA ALA A 299 0.39 7.96 11.08
C ALA A 299 0.06 7.35 9.71
N PHE A 300 0.96 7.44 8.72
CA PHE A 300 0.77 6.80 7.42
C PHE A 300 0.79 5.26 7.53
N ASP A 301 1.65 4.69 8.36
CA ASP A 301 1.65 3.26 8.67
C ASP A 301 0.29 2.82 9.28
N GLU A 302 -0.24 3.58 10.24
CA GLU A 302 -1.57 3.34 10.81
C GLU A 302 -2.69 3.46 9.76
N LEU A 303 -2.63 4.45 8.85
CA LEU A 303 -3.57 4.58 7.73
C LEU A 303 -3.51 3.36 6.81
N PHE A 304 -2.31 2.89 6.48
CA PHE A 304 -2.12 1.68 5.68
C PHE A 304 -2.66 0.45 6.40
N LYS A 305 -2.47 0.33 7.71
CA LYS A 305 -3.02 -0.77 8.52
C LYS A 305 -4.55 -0.72 8.57
N ALA A 306 -5.15 0.48 8.70
CA ALA A 306 -6.58 0.69 8.71
C ALA A 306 -7.26 0.14 7.44
N HIS A 307 -6.61 0.29 6.28
CA HIS A 307 -7.06 -0.30 5.01
C HIS A 307 -7.37 -1.80 5.15
N PHE A 308 -6.47 -2.57 5.79
CA PHE A 308 -6.65 -4.02 5.99
C PHE A 308 -7.55 -4.37 7.17
N VAL A 309 -7.47 -3.60 8.26
CA VAL A 309 -8.28 -3.83 9.47
C VAL A 309 -9.75 -3.68 9.15
N PHE A 310 -10.15 -2.59 8.48
CA PHE A 310 -11.55 -2.30 8.16
C PHE A 310 -11.98 -2.78 6.77
N GLY A 311 -11.05 -3.29 5.96
CA GLY A 311 -11.37 -3.66 4.57
C GLY A 311 -11.76 -2.46 3.69
N ALA A 312 -11.37 -1.25 4.10
CA ALA A 312 -11.79 0.00 3.46
C ALA A 312 -11.26 0.08 2.02
N ALA A 313 -12.09 0.47 1.06
CA ALA A 313 -11.68 0.66 -0.32
C ALA A 313 -11.37 2.13 -0.59
N TYR A 314 -10.25 2.40 -1.26
CA TYR A 314 -10.02 3.71 -1.88
C TYR A 314 -10.81 3.81 -3.17
N ASN A 315 -11.30 5.01 -3.50
CA ASN A 315 -11.95 5.27 -4.78
C ASN A 315 -10.99 4.94 -5.94
N LYS A 316 -11.55 4.35 -7.00
CA LYS A 316 -10.82 3.95 -8.21
C LYS A 316 -10.73 5.07 -9.24
#